data_AF-A0AAE2DY78-F1
#
_entry.id   AF-A0AAE2DY78-F1
#
_cell.length_a   1.000
_cell.length_b   1.000
_cell.length_c   1.000
_cell.angle_alpha   90.00
_cell.angle_beta   90.00
_cell.angle_gamma   90.00
#
_symmetry.space_group_name_H-M   'P 1'
#
loop_
_entity.id
_entity.type
_entity.pdbx_description
1 polymer ?
#
loop_
_entity_poly.entity_id
_entity_poly.type
_entity_poly.pdbx_seq_one_letter_code
_entity_poly.pdbx_strand_id
1 'polypeptide(L)'
;MSPLTIVLTNHFMQAKTHSSFMAELIMDEHREVPVRLDYFRLVKRLNEYLTNLGDERIDDEIHEAWAGYFQEMAITQQEIDIIGPWYNRYYTVSLSIPTLRHYIEHLRAHSLLPDQRLVDQIESDAATILEACSSMGLKGHRLSDALFQAAALVHHAAYRANYPNIDSALIRQDIESRARLADYFSRDILNEAQKGVGAAAKLGEALFPQR
;
A
#
# COMPACT_ATOMS: atom_id res chain seq x y z
N MET A 1 -0.36 22.54 6.47
CA MET A 1 -0.59 21.34 5.63
C MET A 1 0.70 21.03 4.89
N SER A 2 1.28 19.86 5.11
CA SER A 2 2.50 19.47 4.41
C SER A 2 2.16 19.12 2.95
N PRO A 3 3.04 19.41 1.99
CA PRO A 3 2.85 19.00 0.59
C PRO A 3 2.72 17.47 0.38
N LEU A 4 3.09 16.66 1.39
CA LEU A 4 3.06 15.19 1.32
C LEU A 4 1.65 14.61 1.52
N THR A 5 0.83 15.23 2.37
CA THR A 5 -0.52 14.73 2.71
C THR A 5 -1.50 14.87 1.54
N ILE A 6 -1.35 15.92 0.72
CA ILE A 6 -2.20 16.20 -0.46
C ILE A 6 -1.81 15.31 -1.66
N VAL A 7 -0.58 14.81 -1.70
CA VAL A 7 -0.09 13.98 -2.82
C VAL A 7 -0.50 12.51 -2.65
N LEU A 8 -0.56 11.99 -1.42
CA LEU A 8 -1.00 10.61 -1.16
C LEU A 8 -2.53 10.42 -1.38
N THR A 9 -3.34 11.42 -1.03
CA THR A 9 -4.79 11.43 -1.36
C THR A 9 -5.03 11.56 -2.86
N ASN A 10 -4.24 12.37 -3.57
CA ASN A 10 -4.31 12.49 -5.03
C ASN A 10 -3.77 11.26 -5.78
N HIS A 11 -2.81 10.52 -5.23
CA HIS A 11 -2.28 9.31 -5.84
C HIS A 11 -3.21 8.11 -5.73
N PHE A 12 -3.96 8.00 -4.63
CA PHE A 12 -5.08 7.07 -4.54
C PHE A 12 -6.21 7.41 -5.52
N MET A 13 -6.39 8.71 -5.84
CA MET A 13 -7.29 9.18 -6.89
C MET A 13 -6.75 9.00 -8.32
N GLN A 14 -5.44 8.79 -8.52
CA GLN A 14 -4.83 8.57 -9.84
C GLN A 14 -4.61 7.10 -10.20
N ALA A 15 -4.49 6.20 -9.22
CA ALA A 15 -4.78 4.79 -9.45
C ALA A 15 -6.23 4.58 -9.94
N LYS A 16 -7.12 5.53 -9.60
CA LYS A 16 -8.44 5.67 -10.19
C LYS A 16 -8.37 6.04 -11.67
N THR A 17 -7.46 6.87 -12.20
CA THR A 17 -7.50 7.30 -13.62
C THR A 17 -7.35 6.16 -14.65
N HIS A 18 -6.59 5.09 -14.36
CA HIS A 18 -6.52 3.94 -15.27
C HIS A 18 -7.69 2.95 -15.14
N SER A 19 -8.34 2.95 -13.98
CA SER A 19 -9.61 2.25 -13.73
C SER A 19 -10.83 3.09 -14.17
N SER A 20 -10.68 4.42 -14.22
CA SER A 20 -11.70 5.43 -14.49
C SER A 20 -12.10 5.45 -15.95
N PHE A 21 -11.15 5.16 -16.86
CA PHE A 21 -11.47 5.07 -18.28
C PHE A 21 -12.34 3.84 -18.61
N MET A 22 -12.28 2.79 -17.79
CA MET A 22 -13.18 1.64 -17.89
C MET A 22 -14.47 1.84 -17.06
N ALA A 23 -14.44 2.68 -16.02
CA ALA A 23 -15.60 2.99 -15.18
C ALA A 23 -16.56 4.02 -15.80
N GLU A 24 -16.08 4.92 -16.67
CA GLU A 24 -16.93 5.92 -17.34
C GLU A 24 -18.01 5.31 -18.25
N LEU A 25 -17.87 4.05 -18.68
CA LEU A 25 -18.92 3.32 -19.42
C LEU A 25 -19.98 2.65 -18.52
N ILE A 26 -19.84 2.72 -17.19
CA ILE A 26 -20.71 2.04 -16.20
C ILE A 26 -21.39 3.05 -15.25
N MET A 27 -21.11 4.36 -15.37
CA MET A 27 -21.68 5.37 -14.49
C MET A 27 -23.03 5.90 -14.97
N ASP A 28 -24.11 5.15 -14.71
CA ASP A 28 -25.47 5.75 -14.61
C ASP A 28 -26.41 5.05 -13.60
N GLU A 29 -25.90 4.35 -12.56
CA GLU A 29 -26.81 3.64 -11.62
C GLU A 29 -26.38 3.51 -10.16
N HIS A 30 -25.58 4.45 -9.60
CA HIS A 30 -25.29 4.47 -8.16
C HIS A 30 -25.78 5.77 -7.51
N ARG A 31 -27.06 5.77 -7.08
CA ARG A 31 -27.49 6.63 -5.97
C ARG A 31 -26.66 6.24 -4.74
N GLU A 32 -25.79 7.14 -4.28
CA GLU A 32 -24.98 6.95 -3.07
C GLU A 32 -25.90 6.60 -1.89
N VAL A 33 -25.72 5.40 -1.33
CA VAL A 33 -26.42 4.99 -0.12
C VAL A 33 -25.93 5.87 1.02
N PRO A 34 -26.82 6.53 1.80
CA PRO A 34 -26.39 7.34 2.94
C PRO A 34 -25.48 6.56 3.89
N VAL A 35 -24.35 7.14 4.27
CA VAL A 35 -23.40 6.53 5.20
C VAL A 35 -24.06 6.38 6.57
N ARG A 36 -24.13 5.15 7.10
CA ARG A 36 -24.68 4.92 8.44
C ARG A 36 -23.72 5.40 9.52
N LEU A 37 -24.27 6.06 10.55
CA LEU A 37 -23.53 6.60 11.70
C LEU A 37 -22.67 5.54 12.41
N ASP A 38 -23.10 4.29 12.42
CA ASP A 38 -22.35 3.19 13.04
C ASP A 38 -20.98 2.99 12.38
N TYR A 39 -20.88 3.07 11.06
CA TYR A 39 -19.61 2.93 10.35
C TYR A 39 -18.69 4.14 10.57
N PHE A 40 -19.25 5.34 10.68
CA PHE A 40 -18.47 6.53 11.05
C PHE A 40 -17.84 6.37 12.45
N ARG A 41 -18.56 5.78 13.41
CA ARG A 41 -18.00 5.46 14.74
C ARG A 41 -16.89 4.41 14.66
N LEU A 42 -16.99 3.43 13.75
CA LEU A 42 -15.94 2.44 13.53
C LEU A 42 -14.66 3.07 12.95
N VAL A 43 -14.77 4.04 12.03
CA VAL A 43 -13.60 4.77 11.50
C VAL A 43 -12.88 5.51 12.63
N LYS A 44 -13.63 6.25 13.46
CA LYS A 44 -13.06 6.95 14.62
C LYS A 44 -12.36 5.99 15.58
N ARG A 45 -13.01 4.87 15.89
CA ARG A 45 -12.45 3.82 16.75
C ARG A 45 -11.17 3.21 16.18
N LEU A 46 -11.13 2.93 14.88
CA LEU A 46 -9.89 2.49 14.25
C LEU A 46 -8.80 3.56 14.41
N ASN A 47 -9.14 4.81 14.14
CA ASN A 47 -8.19 5.91 14.22
C ASN A 47 -7.63 6.11 15.64
N GLU A 48 -8.41 5.80 16.69
CA GLU A 48 -7.95 5.79 18.09
C GLU A 48 -6.88 4.73 18.38
N TYR A 49 -6.86 3.62 17.64
CA TYR A 49 -5.81 2.61 17.77
C TYR A 49 -4.52 3.01 17.06
N LEU A 50 -4.59 3.84 16.03
CA LEU A 50 -3.47 4.23 15.16
C LEU A 50 -2.61 5.38 15.73
N THR A 51 -2.56 5.55 17.05
CA THR A 51 -1.92 6.72 17.67
C THR A 51 -0.43 6.85 17.38
N ASN A 52 0.29 5.74 17.18
CA ASN A 52 1.74 5.79 16.89
C ASN A 52 2.04 6.34 15.49
N LEU A 53 1.04 6.42 14.61
CA LEU A 53 1.21 6.91 13.25
C LEU A 53 1.32 8.45 13.17
N GLY A 54 0.94 9.18 14.23
CA GLY A 54 1.05 10.65 14.24
C GLY A 54 0.28 11.28 13.07
N ASP A 55 1.00 12.01 12.21
CA ASP A 55 0.45 12.66 11.01
C ASP A 55 0.02 11.66 9.91
N GLU A 56 0.46 10.40 10.00
CA GLU A 56 0.08 9.31 9.08
C GLU A 56 -1.27 8.66 9.48
N ARG A 57 -1.98 9.21 10.46
CA ARG A 57 -3.33 8.77 10.84
C ARG A 57 -4.36 9.11 9.76
N ILE A 58 -5.54 8.52 9.88
CA ILE A 58 -6.65 8.83 8.97
C ILE A 58 -7.12 10.25 9.28
N ASP A 59 -7.00 11.15 8.31
CA ASP A 59 -7.44 12.54 8.42
C ASP A 59 -8.95 12.61 8.69
N ASP A 60 -9.34 13.44 9.65
CA ASP A 60 -10.74 13.67 10.03
C ASP A 60 -11.58 14.15 8.83
N GLU A 61 -10.97 14.89 7.89
CA GLU A 61 -11.62 15.38 6.67
C GLU A 61 -12.10 14.24 5.75
N ILE A 62 -11.50 13.05 5.85
CA ILE A 62 -11.84 11.90 4.98
C ILE A 62 -12.59 10.79 5.72
N HIS A 63 -13.00 10.99 6.98
CA HIS A 63 -13.69 9.95 7.77
C HIS A 63 -15.02 9.50 7.15
N GLU A 64 -15.75 10.41 6.51
CA GLU A 64 -17.02 10.08 5.85
C GLU A 64 -16.80 9.15 4.64
N ALA A 65 -15.79 9.42 3.83
CA ALA A 65 -15.40 8.55 2.72
C ALA A 65 -14.96 7.17 3.23
N TRP A 66 -14.14 7.13 4.29
CA TRP A 66 -13.75 5.88 4.94
C TRP A 66 -14.95 5.08 5.47
N ALA A 67 -15.95 5.75 6.03
CA ALA A 67 -17.15 5.11 6.54
C ALA A 67 -18.00 4.49 5.42
N GLY A 68 -18.03 5.11 4.24
CA GLY A 68 -18.60 4.51 3.02
C GLY A 68 -17.93 3.17 2.69
N TYR A 69 -16.59 3.13 2.66
CA TYR A 69 -15.87 1.88 2.42
C TYR A 69 -16.07 0.83 3.52
N PHE A 70 -16.18 1.24 4.79
CA PHE A 70 -16.46 0.33 5.90
C PHE A 70 -17.83 -0.32 5.75
N GLN A 71 -18.82 0.45 5.29
CA GLN A 71 -20.15 -0.02 4.97
C GLN A 71 -20.13 -1.04 3.82
N GLU A 72 -19.43 -0.74 2.73
CA GLU A 72 -19.25 -1.65 1.60
C GLU A 72 -18.57 -2.97 2.00
N MET A 73 -17.55 -2.89 2.86
CA MET A 73 -16.83 -4.06 3.37
C MET A 73 -17.58 -4.84 4.46
N ALA A 74 -18.70 -4.27 4.94
CA ALA A 74 -19.44 -4.73 6.11
C ALA A 74 -18.51 -4.99 7.31
N ILE A 75 -17.61 -4.05 7.59
CA ILE A 75 -16.64 -4.17 8.71
C ILE A 75 -17.40 -4.16 10.04
N THR A 76 -16.98 -5.05 10.94
CA THR A 76 -17.50 -5.17 12.29
C THR A 76 -16.58 -4.50 13.31
N GLN A 77 -17.12 -4.17 14.47
CA GLN A 77 -16.31 -3.65 15.57
C GLN A 77 -15.22 -4.63 16.02
N GLN A 78 -15.52 -5.93 16.07
CA GLN A 78 -14.57 -6.95 16.47
C GLN A 78 -13.34 -6.97 15.55
N GLU A 79 -13.54 -6.80 14.25
CA GLU A 79 -12.43 -6.74 13.28
C GLU A 79 -11.56 -5.50 13.50
N ILE A 80 -12.17 -4.35 13.78
CA ILE A 80 -11.43 -3.11 14.12
C ILE A 80 -10.62 -3.27 15.42
N ASP A 81 -11.20 -3.94 16.42
CA ASP A 81 -10.58 -4.16 17.72
C ASP A 81 -9.38 -5.12 17.64
N ILE A 82 -9.30 -5.92 16.58
CA ILE A 82 -8.17 -6.80 16.29
C ILE A 82 -7.15 -6.08 15.39
N ILE A 83 -7.60 -5.50 14.27
CA ILE A 83 -6.73 -4.90 13.26
C ILE A 83 -6.05 -3.63 13.78
N GLY A 84 -6.76 -2.78 14.51
CA GLY A 84 -6.22 -1.50 14.97
C GLY A 84 -4.95 -1.66 15.83
N PRO A 85 -5.02 -2.38 16.96
CA PRO A 85 -3.85 -2.63 17.80
C PRO A 85 -2.73 -3.39 17.07
N TRP A 86 -3.10 -4.37 16.24
CA TRP A 86 -2.14 -5.14 15.44
C TRP A 86 -1.39 -4.23 14.46
N TYR A 87 -2.09 -3.41 13.69
CA TYR A 87 -1.49 -2.51 12.71
C TYR A 87 -0.55 -1.51 13.38
N ASN A 88 -1.00 -0.90 14.48
CA ASN A 88 -0.23 0.07 15.26
C ASN A 88 1.07 -0.52 15.87
N ARG A 89 1.20 -1.86 15.91
CA ARG A 89 2.40 -2.55 16.40
C ARG A 89 3.44 -2.81 15.29
N TYR A 90 3.01 -3.10 14.06
CA TYR A 90 3.92 -3.54 12.98
C TYR A 90 4.14 -2.51 11.86
N TYR A 91 3.30 -1.50 11.75
CA TYR A 91 3.39 -0.50 10.69
C TYR A 91 3.67 0.88 11.27
N THR A 92 4.47 1.65 10.53
CA THR A 92 4.71 3.07 10.83
C THR A 92 4.12 3.99 9.77
N VAL A 93 3.46 3.43 8.76
CA VAL A 93 2.87 4.12 7.61
C VAL A 93 1.35 4.14 7.67
N SER A 94 0.71 5.11 7.02
CA SER A 94 -0.76 5.24 6.94
C SER A 94 -1.40 3.96 6.42
N LEU A 95 -2.49 3.60 7.08
CA LEU A 95 -3.37 2.54 6.60
C LEU A 95 -4.13 3.04 5.37
N SER A 96 -4.19 2.21 4.32
CA SER A 96 -5.02 2.45 3.14
C SER A 96 -6.25 1.54 3.10
N ILE A 97 -7.29 1.92 2.36
CA ILE A 97 -8.49 1.09 2.21
C ILE A 97 -8.19 -0.28 1.58
N PRO A 98 -7.41 -0.41 0.48
CA PRO A 98 -7.04 -1.72 -0.05
C PRO A 98 -6.26 -2.57 0.96
N THR A 99 -5.36 -1.93 1.70
CA THR A 99 -4.58 -2.59 2.75
C THR A 99 -5.48 -3.11 3.88
N LEU A 100 -6.42 -2.28 4.37
CA LEU A 100 -7.41 -2.69 5.36
C LEU A 100 -8.27 -3.85 4.86
N ARG A 101 -8.74 -3.78 3.61
CA ARG A 101 -9.52 -4.85 2.97
C ARG A 101 -8.76 -6.17 3.00
N HIS A 102 -7.48 -6.15 2.61
CA HIS A 102 -6.64 -7.33 2.63
C HIS A 102 -6.53 -7.94 4.05
N TYR A 103 -6.40 -7.12 5.09
CA TYR A 103 -6.31 -7.61 6.47
C TYR A 103 -7.63 -8.16 7.00
N ILE A 104 -8.75 -7.52 6.63
CA ILE A 104 -10.09 -8.02 6.94
C ILE A 104 -10.29 -9.40 6.29
N GLU A 105 -9.94 -9.54 5.01
CA GLU A 105 -10.05 -10.81 4.28
C GLU A 105 -9.15 -11.88 4.90
N HIS A 106 -7.91 -11.53 5.27
CA HIS A 106 -7.00 -12.43 5.96
C HIS A 106 -7.56 -12.88 7.31
N LEU A 107 -8.04 -11.94 8.13
CA LEU A 107 -8.62 -12.21 9.44
C LEU A 107 -9.87 -13.10 9.33
N ARG A 108 -10.74 -12.85 8.34
CA ARG A 108 -11.92 -13.69 8.07
C ARG A 108 -11.54 -15.11 7.65
N ALA A 109 -10.51 -15.26 6.82
CA ALA A 109 -10.07 -16.56 6.32
C ALA A 109 -9.33 -17.40 7.38
N HIS A 110 -8.55 -16.77 8.26
CA HIS A 110 -7.65 -17.46 9.18
C HIS A 110 -8.03 -17.30 10.67
N SER A 111 -9.07 -16.51 10.96
CA SER A 111 -9.55 -16.14 12.30
C SER A 111 -8.56 -15.38 13.20
N LEU A 112 -7.32 -15.16 12.73
CA LEU A 112 -6.23 -14.53 13.46
C LEU A 112 -5.36 -13.73 12.49
N LEU A 113 -4.67 -12.70 13.02
CA LEU A 113 -3.57 -12.02 12.32
C LEU A 113 -2.23 -12.55 12.86
N PRO A 114 -1.18 -12.63 12.02
CA PRO A 114 0.12 -13.14 12.44
C PRO A 114 0.84 -12.18 13.40
N ASP A 115 1.82 -12.65 14.18
CA ASP A 115 2.65 -11.81 15.07
C ASP A 115 3.74 -11.02 14.30
N GLN A 116 3.44 -10.64 13.06
CA GLN A 116 4.30 -9.89 12.16
C GLN A 116 3.45 -9.15 11.11
N ARG A 117 4.08 -8.25 10.36
CA ARG A 117 3.49 -7.58 9.21
C ARG A 117 3.03 -8.58 8.14
N LEU A 118 1.91 -8.29 7.48
CA LEU A 118 1.51 -9.02 6.29
C LEU A 118 2.29 -8.46 5.09
N VAL A 119 3.05 -9.34 4.45
CA VAL A 119 3.81 -9.05 3.23
C VAL A 119 2.92 -9.35 2.03
N ASP A 120 2.80 -8.37 1.13
CA ASP A 120 2.11 -8.57 -0.13
C ASP A 120 2.99 -9.34 -1.13
N GLN A 121 2.39 -9.75 -2.25
CA GLN A 121 3.12 -10.48 -3.27
C GLN A 121 4.24 -9.63 -3.91
N ILE A 122 4.05 -8.31 -4.02
CA ILE A 122 5.01 -7.41 -4.66
C ILE A 122 6.31 -7.33 -3.84
N GLU A 123 6.18 -7.18 -2.52
CA GLU A 123 7.29 -7.17 -1.58
C GLU A 123 8.00 -8.54 -1.56
N SER A 124 7.25 -9.64 -1.62
CA SER A 124 7.84 -10.99 -1.69
C SER A 124 8.62 -11.22 -3.01
N ASP A 125 8.08 -10.76 -4.13
CA ASP A 125 8.73 -10.83 -5.44
C ASP A 125 9.97 -9.92 -5.49
N ALA A 126 9.88 -8.71 -4.93
CA ALA A 126 11.00 -7.80 -4.81
C ALA A 126 12.14 -8.43 -3.98
N ALA A 127 11.81 -9.13 -2.90
CA ALA A 127 12.81 -9.85 -2.10
C ALA A 127 13.50 -10.96 -2.90
N THR A 128 12.73 -11.72 -3.65
CA THR A 128 13.26 -12.78 -4.53
C THR A 128 14.18 -12.21 -5.60
N ILE A 129 13.81 -11.07 -6.21
CA ILE A 129 14.65 -10.38 -7.20
C ILE A 129 15.96 -9.90 -6.56
N LEU A 130 15.91 -9.32 -5.36
CA LEU A 130 17.10 -8.84 -4.66
C LEU A 130 18.06 -10.00 -4.29
N GLU A 131 17.53 -11.13 -3.83
CA GLU A 131 18.31 -12.34 -3.57
C GLU A 131 18.97 -12.87 -4.85
N ALA A 132 18.23 -12.93 -5.96
CA ALA A 132 18.76 -13.34 -7.26
C ALA A 132 19.89 -12.40 -7.72
N CYS A 133 19.69 -11.08 -7.66
CA CYS A 133 20.72 -10.11 -8.00
C CYS A 133 21.97 -10.24 -7.11
N SER A 134 21.79 -10.46 -5.81
CA SER A 134 22.89 -10.70 -4.87
C SER A 134 23.69 -11.95 -5.23
N SER A 135 23.01 -13.04 -5.61
CA SER A 135 23.64 -14.29 -6.06
C SER A 135 24.49 -14.11 -7.34
N MET A 136 24.11 -13.14 -8.18
CA MET A 136 24.87 -12.74 -9.37
C MET A 136 26.01 -11.75 -9.08
N GLY A 137 26.20 -11.36 -7.82
CA GLY A 137 27.20 -10.37 -7.41
C GLY A 137 26.84 -8.92 -7.73
N LEU A 138 25.59 -8.63 -8.10
CA LEU A 138 25.11 -7.26 -8.30
C LEU A 138 24.76 -6.64 -6.95
N LYS A 139 25.40 -5.52 -6.59
CA LYS A 139 25.24 -4.88 -5.28
C LYS A 139 25.36 -3.35 -5.37
N GLY A 140 24.86 -2.67 -4.34
CA GLY A 140 25.02 -1.21 -4.16
C GLY A 140 24.28 -0.36 -5.20
N HIS A 141 24.75 0.88 -5.40
CA HIS A 141 24.06 1.87 -6.24
C HIS A 141 23.86 1.42 -7.69
N ARG A 142 24.81 0.66 -8.27
CA ARG A 142 24.67 0.14 -9.63
C ARG A 142 23.50 -0.84 -9.78
N LEU A 143 23.24 -1.66 -8.76
CA LEU A 143 22.07 -2.53 -8.74
C LEU A 143 20.79 -1.69 -8.65
N SER A 144 20.77 -0.67 -7.77
CA SER A 144 19.63 0.24 -7.65
C SER A 144 19.28 0.88 -9.00
N ASP A 145 20.25 1.51 -9.67
CA ASP A 145 20.02 2.17 -10.96
C ASP A 145 19.52 1.18 -12.03
N ALA A 146 20.10 -0.04 -12.06
CA ALA A 146 19.69 -1.09 -12.98
C ALA A 146 18.25 -1.56 -12.71
N LEU A 147 17.85 -1.72 -11.45
CA LEU A 147 16.49 -2.10 -11.08
C LEU A 147 15.47 -1.01 -11.43
N PHE A 148 15.79 0.25 -11.19
CA PHE A 148 14.93 1.37 -11.62
C PHE A 148 14.76 1.40 -13.15
N GLN A 149 15.87 1.25 -13.88
CA GLN A 149 15.83 1.20 -15.35
C GLN A 149 15.02 0.00 -15.86
N ALA A 150 15.19 -1.18 -15.25
CA ALA A 150 14.45 -2.39 -15.60
C ALA A 150 12.95 -2.23 -15.34
N ALA A 151 12.57 -1.69 -14.17
CA ALA A 151 11.18 -1.42 -13.82
C ALA A 151 10.53 -0.47 -14.84
N ALA A 152 11.20 0.64 -15.17
CA ALA A 152 10.70 1.59 -16.17
C ALA A 152 10.49 0.93 -17.55
N LEU A 153 11.43 0.10 -18.00
CA LEU A 153 11.32 -0.62 -19.27
C LEU A 153 10.14 -1.59 -19.29
N VAL A 154 9.95 -2.38 -18.24
CA VAL A 154 8.83 -3.32 -18.12
C VAL A 154 7.50 -2.59 -18.11
N HIS A 155 7.40 -1.50 -17.36
CA HIS A 155 6.20 -0.65 -17.33
C HIS A 155 5.88 -0.06 -18.71
N HIS A 156 6.87 0.56 -19.37
CA HIS A 156 6.67 1.12 -20.71
C HIS A 156 6.30 0.04 -21.75
N ALA A 157 6.89 -1.15 -21.67
CA ALA A 157 6.56 -2.25 -22.57
C ALA A 157 5.11 -2.72 -22.39
N ALA A 158 4.64 -2.87 -21.15
CA ALA A 158 3.26 -3.25 -20.85
C ALA A 158 2.25 -2.22 -21.39
N TYR A 159 2.52 -0.92 -21.18
CA TYR A 159 1.68 0.14 -21.74
C TYR A 159 1.67 0.17 -23.26
N ARG A 160 2.82 0.02 -23.91
CA ARG A 160 2.88 -0.04 -25.39
C ARG A 160 2.09 -1.20 -25.96
N ALA A 161 2.10 -2.37 -25.29
CA ALA A 161 1.39 -3.55 -25.74
C ALA A 161 -0.13 -3.43 -25.56
N ASN A 162 -0.57 -2.90 -24.41
CA ASN A 162 -1.99 -2.92 -24.03
C ASN A 162 -2.73 -1.60 -24.36
N TYR A 163 -1.99 -0.49 -24.44
CA TYR A 163 -2.52 0.87 -24.59
C TYR A 163 -1.64 1.70 -25.55
N PRO A 164 -1.55 1.33 -26.84
CA PRO A 164 -0.57 1.91 -27.78
C PRO A 164 -0.73 3.41 -28.01
N ASN A 165 -1.92 3.97 -27.74
CA ASN A 165 -2.23 5.39 -27.93
C ASN A 165 -2.16 6.22 -26.64
N ILE A 166 -1.72 5.63 -25.52
CA ILE A 166 -1.63 6.36 -24.26
C ILE A 166 -0.51 7.40 -24.32
N ASP A 167 -0.74 8.57 -23.73
CA ASP A 167 0.30 9.59 -23.60
C ASP A 167 1.44 9.08 -22.69
N SER A 168 2.66 9.21 -23.19
CA SER A 168 3.89 8.95 -22.45
C SER A 168 3.99 9.71 -21.13
N ALA A 169 3.38 10.89 -21.01
CA ALA A 169 3.33 11.65 -19.77
C ALA A 169 2.55 10.92 -18.67
N LEU A 170 1.46 10.24 -19.01
CA LEU A 170 0.67 9.45 -18.07
C LEU A 170 1.46 8.24 -17.56
N ILE A 171 2.22 7.58 -18.45
CA ILE A 171 3.09 6.46 -18.05
C ILE A 171 4.17 6.94 -17.08
N ARG A 172 4.80 8.09 -17.37
CA ARG A 172 5.82 8.67 -16.49
C ARG A 172 5.25 8.95 -15.10
N GLN A 173 4.07 9.56 -15.06
CA GLN A 173 3.39 9.87 -13.81
C GLN A 173 3.09 8.59 -13.01
N ASP A 174 2.62 7.51 -13.65
CA ASP A 174 2.41 6.22 -12.97
C ASP A 174 3.73 5.65 -12.41
N ILE A 175 4.83 5.69 -13.16
CA ILE A 175 6.14 5.23 -12.66
C ILE A 175 6.59 6.04 -11.43
N GLU A 176 6.48 7.37 -11.47
CA GLU A 176 6.78 8.24 -10.32
C GLU A 176 5.88 7.91 -9.11
N SER A 177 4.62 7.54 -9.37
CA SER A 177 3.68 7.07 -8.36
C SER A 177 4.16 5.82 -7.65
N ARG A 178 4.63 4.84 -8.42
CA ARG A 178 5.16 3.58 -7.90
C ARG A 178 6.43 3.80 -7.09
N ALA A 179 7.31 4.67 -7.56
CA ALA A 179 8.53 5.02 -6.83
C ALA A 179 8.22 5.66 -5.46
N ARG A 180 7.26 6.60 -5.41
CA ARG A 180 6.79 7.18 -4.13
C ARG A 180 6.19 6.14 -3.20
N LEU A 181 5.39 5.22 -3.73
CA LEU A 181 4.78 4.15 -2.93
C LEU A 181 5.84 3.18 -2.37
N ALA A 182 6.85 2.84 -3.16
CA ALA A 182 7.96 2.00 -2.71
C ALA A 182 8.77 2.67 -1.60
N ASP A 183 9.06 3.97 -1.74
CA ASP A 183 9.72 4.78 -0.70
C ASP A 183 8.90 4.78 0.60
N TYR A 184 7.58 4.91 0.47
CA TYR A 184 6.66 4.94 1.61
C TYR A 184 6.76 3.69 2.49
N PHE A 185 6.73 2.49 1.90
CA PHE A 185 6.86 1.22 2.65
C PHE A 185 8.30 0.85 3.04
N SER A 186 9.31 1.52 2.44
CA SER A 186 10.72 1.13 2.59
C SER A 186 11.16 1.12 4.06
N ARG A 187 10.68 2.07 4.88
CA ARG A 187 11.09 2.17 6.28
C ARG A 187 10.73 0.92 7.08
N ASP A 188 9.50 0.43 6.94
CA ASP A 188 9.03 -0.75 7.68
C ASP A 188 9.77 -2.01 7.21
N ILE A 189 9.93 -2.17 5.90
CA ILE A 189 10.66 -3.29 5.29
C ILE A 189 12.13 -3.31 5.74
N LEU A 190 12.81 -2.15 5.72
CA LEU A 190 14.21 -2.05 6.13
C LEU A 190 14.37 -2.29 7.64
N ASN A 191 13.44 -1.81 8.47
CA ASN A 191 13.46 -2.06 9.91
C ASN A 191 13.34 -3.55 10.24
N GLU A 192 12.43 -4.28 9.57
CA GLU A 192 12.30 -5.73 9.69
C GLU A 192 13.58 -6.46 9.27
N ALA A 193 14.11 -6.10 8.10
CA ALA A 193 15.34 -6.68 7.55
C ALA A 193 16.55 -6.45 8.47
N GLN A 194 16.71 -5.25 9.04
CA GLN A 194 17.81 -4.94 9.97
C GLN A 194 17.70 -5.66 11.31
N LYS A 195 16.48 -5.76 11.85
CA LYS A 195 16.24 -6.41 13.14
C LYS A 195 16.19 -7.94 13.05
N GLY A 196 16.12 -8.50 11.83
CA GLY A 196 15.99 -9.93 11.60
C GLY A 196 14.65 -10.49 12.09
N VAL A 197 13.59 -9.67 12.06
CA VAL A 197 12.25 -10.04 12.53
C VAL A 197 11.20 -9.68 11.50
N GLY A 198 10.09 -10.41 11.48
CA GLY A 198 9.00 -10.20 10.54
C GLY A 198 9.27 -10.78 9.15
N ALA A 199 8.36 -10.51 8.22
CA ALA A 199 8.34 -11.20 6.94
C ALA A 199 9.41 -10.70 5.96
N ALA A 200 9.96 -9.49 6.15
CA ALA A 200 11.13 -9.01 5.42
C ALA A 200 12.49 -9.38 6.04
N ALA A 201 12.54 -10.15 7.15
CA ALA A 201 13.80 -10.52 7.80
C ALA A 201 14.84 -11.16 6.85
N LYS A 202 14.39 -11.99 5.90
CA LYS A 202 15.23 -12.65 4.89
C LYS A 202 16.01 -11.67 4.00
N LEU A 203 15.51 -10.44 3.83
CA LEU A 203 16.19 -9.40 3.06
C LEU A 203 17.46 -8.88 3.74
N GLY A 204 17.66 -9.16 5.04
CA GLY A 204 18.77 -8.66 5.83
C GLY A 204 20.14 -8.91 5.17
N GLU A 205 20.40 -10.13 4.71
CA GLU A 205 21.69 -10.48 4.08
C GLU A 205 21.91 -9.78 2.73
N ALA A 206 20.84 -9.60 1.95
CA ALA A 206 20.91 -8.97 0.64
C ALA A 206 21.08 -7.45 0.73
N LEU A 207 20.38 -6.80 1.67
CA LEU A 207 20.36 -5.35 1.83
C LEU A 207 21.45 -4.83 2.77
N PHE A 208 21.83 -5.61 3.78
CA PHE A 208 22.82 -5.26 4.80
C PHE A 208 23.88 -6.36 4.92
N PRO A 209 24.66 -6.65 3.86
CA PRO A 209 25.73 -7.63 3.93
C PRO A 209 26.73 -7.19 5.02
N GLN A 210 26.96 -8.06 6.01
CA GLN A 210 27.93 -7.80 7.06
C GLN A 210 29.30 -7.49 6.43
N ARG A 211 29.94 -6.41 6.88
CA ARG A 211 31.31 -6.04 6.48
C ARG A 211 32.33 -6.91 7.19
#